data_AF-A0A2A6NXZ7-F1
#
_entry.id   AF-A0A2A6NXZ7-F1
#
_cell.length_a   1.000
_cell.length_b   1.000
_cell.length_c   1.000
_cell.angle_alpha   90.00
_cell.angle_beta   90.00
_cell.angle_gamma   90.00
#
_symmetry.space_group_name_H-M   'P 1'
#
loop_
_entity.id
_entity.type
_entity.pdbx_description
1 polymer ?
#
loop_
_entity_poly.entity_id
_entity_poly.type
_entity_poly.pdbx_seq_one_letter_code
_entity_poly.pdbx_strand_id
1 'polypeptide(L)' 'MSMKRHLIHTQSLEQRLAIHAERLRKEARGTPPGIERQILIRKARLAETGSQLSEWLQSPGLRAPT' A
#
# COMPACT_ATOMS: atom_id res chain seq x y z
N MET A 1 17.94 12.54 -21.79
CA MET A 1 16.57 12.78 -21.27
C MET A 1 15.97 11.43 -20.89
N SER A 2 15.87 11.10 -19.60
CA SER A 2 15.29 9.82 -19.18
C SER A 2 13.77 9.89 -19.29
N MET A 3 13.22 9.15 -20.25
CA MET A 3 11.78 9.03 -20.48
C MET A 3 11.17 8.25 -19.31
N LYS A 4 10.56 8.96 -18.36
CA LYS A 4 9.82 8.36 -17.26
C LYS A 4 8.68 7.55 -17.88
N ARG A 5 8.79 6.23 -17.87
CA ARG A 5 7.73 5.33 -18.34
C ARG A 5 6.53 5.54 -17.44
N HIS A 6 5.49 6.18 -17.98
CA HIS A 6 4.23 6.31 -17.27
C HIS A 6 3.53 4.95 -17.29
N LEU A 7 3.69 4.20 -16.20
CA LEU A 7 2.92 2.98 -15.99
C LEU A 7 1.50 3.40 -15.65
N ILE A 8 0.58 3.23 -16.61
CA ILE A 8 -0.85 3.40 -16.37
C ILE A 8 -1.25 2.26 -15.43
N HIS A 9 -1.66 2.61 -14.22
CA HIS A 9 -2.21 1.66 -13.27
C HIS A 9 -3.72 1.64 -13.44
N THR A 10 -4.28 0.50 -13.81
CA THR A 10 -5.72 0.28 -13.95
C THR A 10 -6.46 0.31 -12.61
N GLN A 11 -5.74 0.09 -11.52
CA GLN A 11 -6.24 0.09 -10.14
C GLN A 11 -5.73 1.32 -9.39
N SER A 12 -6.55 1.83 -8.47
CA SER A 12 -6.19 2.98 -7.64
C SER A 12 -4.97 2.69 -6.76
N LEU A 13 -4.31 3.73 -6.27
CA LEU A 13 -3.16 3.58 -5.39
C LEU A 13 -3.53 2.83 -4.10
N GLU A 14 -4.69 3.17 -3.53
CA GLU A 14 -5.26 2.53 -2.34
C GLU A 14 -5.44 1.03 -2.58
N GLN A 15 -6.12 0.66 -3.67
CA GLN A 15 -6.38 -0.74 -4.02
C GLN A 15 -5.10 -1.55 -4.15
N ARG A 16 -4.07 -1.00 -4.80
CA ARG A 16 -2.78 -1.68 -4.96
C ARG A 16 -2.07 -1.89 -3.62
N LEU A 17 -2.13 -0.89 -2.74
CA LEU A 17 -1.54 -0.96 -1.40
C LEU A 17 -2.27 -1.98 -0.52
N ALA A 18 -3.61 -2.03 -0.60
CA ALA A 18 -4.42 -3.04 0.08
C ALA A 18 -4.06 -4.47 -0.37
N ILE A 19 -3.99 -4.71 -1.70
CA ILE A 19 -3.57 -6.01 -2.25
C ILE A 19 -2.16 -6.37 -1.79
N HIS A 20 -1.25 -5.40 -1.73
CA HIS A 20 0.11 -5.63 -1.27
C HIS A 20 0.16 -6.01 0.22
N ALA A 21 -0.63 -5.33 1.06
CA ALA A 21 -0.75 -5.65 2.48
C ALA A 21 -1.26 -7.08 2.71
N GLU A 22 -2.30 -7.50 1.98
CA GLU A 22 -2.85 -8.86 2.07
C GLU A 22 -1.82 -9.92 1.70
N ARG A 23 -1.07 -9.70 0.61
CA ARG A 23 0.01 -10.61 0.19
C ARG A 23 1.08 -10.75 1.26
N LEU A 24 1.55 -9.64 1.82
CA LEU A 24 2.55 -9.63 2.88
C LEU A 24 2.06 -10.32 4.15
N ARG A 25 0.78 -10.19 4.49
CA ARG A 25 0.19 -10.95 5.60
C ARG A 25 0.11 -12.45 5.32
N LYS A 26 -0.24 -12.83 4.09
CA LYS A 26 -0.27 -14.24 3.68
C LYS A 26 1.12 -14.85 3.77
N GLU A 27 2.13 -14.13 3.30
CA GLU A 27 3.54 -14.54 3.41
C GLU A 27 3.96 -14.67 4.87
N ALA A 28 3.68 -13.66 5.71
CA ALA A 28 3.98 -13.69 7.14
C ALA A 28 3.28 -14.82 7.91
N ARG A 29 2.16 -15.37 7.40
CA ARG A 29 1.51 -16.56 8.00
C ARG A 29 2.25 -17.84 7.67
N GLY A 30 2.91 -17.90 6.50
CA GLY A 30 3.71 -19.04 6.07
C GLY A 30 5.15 -19.03 6.63
N THR A 31 5.66 -17.88 7.05
CA THR A 31 7.01 -17.76 7.63
C THR A 31 7.02 -18.22 9.10
N PRO A 32 8.05 -18.99 9.52
CA PRO A 32 8.29 -19.27 10.93
C PRO A 32 8.40 -17.98 11.76
N PRO A 33 8.06 -18.03 13.06
CA PRO A 33 8.27 -16.89 13.95
C PRO A 33 9.76 -16.50 13.99
N GLY A 34 10.05 -15.23 13.69
CA GLY A 34 11.40 -14.71 13.60
C GLY A 34 11.43 -13.29 13.04
N ILE A 35 12.64 -12.75 12.82
CA ILE A 35 12.86 -11.39 12.33
C ILE A 35 12.19 -11.19 10.95
N GLU A 36 12.30 -12.18 10.06
CA GLU A 36 11.70 -12.13 8.72
C GLU A 36 10.18 -11.96 8.78
N ARG A 37 9.50 -12.75 9.61
CA ARG A 37 8.06 -12.63 9.85
C ARG A 37 7.68 -11.25 10.39
N GLN A 38 8.47 -10.71 11.31
CA GLN A 38 8.22 -9.36 11.86
C GLN A 38 8.38 -8.28 10.79
N ILE A 39 9.39 -8.40 9.92
CA ILE A 39 9.59 -7.48 8.79
C ILE A 39 8.40 -7.53 7.85
N LEU A 40 7.91 -8.72 7.48
CA LEU A 40 6.74 -8.88 6.62
C LEU A 40 5.48 -8.25 7.24
N ILE A 41 5.25 -8.48 8.54
CA ILE A 41 4.14 -7.85 9.28
C ILE A 41 4.27 -6.34 9.29
N ARG A 42 5.47 -5.80 9.52
CA ARG A 42 5.71 -4.35 9.54
C ARG A 42 5.46 -3.73 8.16
N LYS A 43 5.94 -4.38 7.09
CA LYS A 43 5.67 -3.95 5.71
C LYS A 43 4.18 -3.99 5.39
N ALA A 44 3.45 -5.03 5.82
CA ALA A 44 2.02 -5.13 5.62
C ALA A 44 1.29 -3.95 6.26
N ARG A 45 1.61 -3.63 7.51
CA ARG A 45 1.03 -2.47 8.22
C ARG A 45 1.29 -1.15 7.51
N LEU A 46 2.52 -0.93 7.03
CA LEU A 46 2.86 0.29 6.28
C LEU A 46 2.03 0.42 5.00
N ALA A 47 1.81 -0.69 4.29
CA ALA A 47 0.98 -0.69 3.09
C ALA A 47 -0.50 -0.38 3.43
N GLU A 48 -1.04 -0.90 4.52
CA GLU A 48 -2.40 -0.56 4.98
C GLU A 48 -2.53 0.91 5.33
N THR A 49 -1.61 1.44 6.14
CA THR A 49 -1.59 2.86 6.50
C THR A 49 -1.45 3.73 5.25
N GLY A 50 -0.60 3.35 4.31
CA GLY A 50 -0.47 4.06 3.03
C GLY A 50 -1.77 4.08 2.22
N SER A 51 -2.48 2.95 2.18
CA SER A 51 -3.80 2.87 1.52
C SER A 51 -4.79 3.83 2.17
N GLN A 52 -4.89 3.79 3.49
CA GLN A 52 -5.82 4.61 4.25
C GLN A 52 -5.49 6.11 4.15
N LEU A 53 -4.22 6.48 4.18
CA LEU A 53 -3.78 7.87 3.98
C LEU A 53 -4.10 8.37 2.58
N SER A 54 -3.87 7.53 1.56
CA SER A 54 -4.19 7.89 0.18
C SER A 54 -5.70 8.11 0.01
N GLU A 55 -6.52 7.23 0.59
CA GLU A 55 -7.98 7.42 0.62
C GLU A 55 -8.37 8.74 1.30
N TRP A 56 -7.75 9.07 2.43
CA TRP A 56 -8.00 10.32 3.15
C TRP A 56 -7.64 11.56 2.32
N LEU A 57 -6.50 11.55 1.64
CA LEU A 57 -6.07 12.65 0.76
C LEU A 57 -6.99 12.85 -0.45
N GLN A 58 -7.74 11.81 -0.85
CA GLN A 58 -8.72 11.90 -1.93
C GLN A 58 -10.10 12.34 -1.44
N SER A 59 -10.34 12.41 -0.12
CA SER A 59 -11.64 12.82 0.44
C SER A 59 -11.96 14.28 0.09
N PRO A 60 -13.15 14.57 -0.45
CA PRO A 60 -13.53 15.90 -0.91
C PRO A 60 -13.60 16.95 0.21
N GLY A 61 -13.76 16.53 1.47
CA GLY A 61 -13.76 17.45 2.63
C GLY A 61 -12.40 18.07 2.97
N LEU A 62 -11.31 17.53 2.40
CA LEU A 62 -9.94 18.02 2.59
C LEU A 62 -9.36 18.70 1.32
N ARG A 63 -10.09 18.64 0.20
CA ARG A 63 -9.73 19.38 -1.01
C ARG A 63 -10.30 20.78 -0.89
N ALA A 64 -9.46 21.79 -1.10
CA ALA A 64 -9.95 23.15 -1.27
C ALA A 64 -10.95 23.16 -2.44
N PRO A 65 -12.12 23.83 -2.28
CA PRO A 65 -13.04 23.98 -3.39
C PRO A 65 -12.34 24.73 -4.52
N THR A 66 -12.34 24.13 -5.71
CA THR A 66 -11.88 24.74 -6.97
C THR A 66 -12.93 25.67 -7.54
#